data_AF-A0A973F5H0-F1
#
_entry.id   AF-A0A973F5H0-F1
#
_cell.length_a   1.000
_cell.length_b   1.000
_cell.length_c   1.000
_cell.angle_alpha   90.00
_cell.angle_beta   90.00
_cell.angle_gamma   90.00
#
_symmetry.space_group_name_H-M   'P 1'
#
loop_
_entity.id
_entity.type
_entity.pdbx_description
1 polymer ?
#
loop_
_entity_poly.entity_id
_entity_poly.type
_entity_poly.pdbx_seq_one_letter_code
_entity_poly.pdbx_strand_id
1 'polypeptide(L)'
;MSPVLVISMLNGNIRKYAIAAALTVTFVLMMPLLAILSLGEDAMSFLAGSASAQSAEEQGFYMGAAVPGDTYAWGNCTYWTFAMRLWADKPIPTTWGNANTWDENAVLDGYVVDHVPAVATIMQTDDGDLGHVAFVTTINAETGQWTISEMNAPRFNVVSTRTFDKSSAIYYDFIHDKMEPTP
;
A
#
# COMPACT_ATOMS: atom_id res chain seq x y z
N MET A 1 -39.96 29.39 3.82
CA MET A 1 -40.44 29.90 2.52
C MET A 1 -39.44 29.47 1.45
N SER A 2 -39.88 28.83 0.37
CA SER A 2 -38.96 28.39 -0.70
C SER A 2 -38.31 29.61 -1.38
N PRO A 3 -36.99 29.62 -1.61
CA PRO A 3 -36.29 30.74 -2.24
C PRO A 3 -36.84 31.09 -3.63
N VAL A 4 -37.43 30.12 -4.33
CA VAL A 4 -38.09 30.30 -5.64
C VAL A 4 -39.30 31.24 -5.54
N LEU A 5 -40.06 31.15 -4.44
CA LEU A 5 -41.26 31.97 -4.21
C LEU A 5 -40.93 33.44 -3.91
N VAL A 6 -39.76 33.71 -3.33
CA VAL A 6 -39.32 35.09 -3.01
C VAL A 6 -38.83 35.79 -4.29
N ILE A 7 -38.12 35.08 -5.16
CA ILE A 7 -37.60 35.62 -6.43
C ILE A 7 -38.74 35.95 -7.42
N SER A 8 -39.85 35.21 -7.40
CA SER A 8 -41.01 35.48 -8.26
C SER A 8 -41.77 36.76 -7.93
N MET A 9 -41.57 37.34 -6.74
CA MET A 9 -42.22 38.59 -6.30
C MET A 9 -41.40 39.85 -6.60
N LEU A 10 -40.23 39.72 -7.27
CA LEU A 10 -39.33 40.84 -7.56
C LEU A 10 -39.60 41.46 -8.93
N ASN A 11 -39.42 42.79 -9.02
CA ASN A 11 -39.62 43.54 -10.27
C ASN A 11 -38.54 43.23 -11.33
N GLY A 12 -38.86 43.37 -12.62
CA GLY A 12 -38.15 42.72 -13.74
C GLY A 12 -36.61 42.80 -13.73
N ASN A 13 -36.02 43.95 -13.43
CA ASN A 13 -34.55 44.09 -13.36
C ASN A 13 -33.95 43.53 -12.06
N ILE A 14 -34.62 43.71 -10.93
CA ILE A 14 -34.20 43.18 -9.62
C ILE A 14 -34.28 41.65 -9.62
N ARG A 15 -35.29 41.08 -10.28
CA ARG A 15 -35.43 39.63 -10.49
C ARG A 15 -34.26 39.06 -11.28
N LYS A 16 -33.77 39.76 -12.31
CA LYS A 16 -32.58 39.35 -13.09
C LYS A 16 -31.33 39.32 -12.21
N TYR A 17 -31.11 40.36 -11.40
CA TYR A 17 -29.97 40.39 -10.48
C TYR A 17 -30.07 39.34 -9.37
N ALA A 18 -31.27 39.09 -8.83
CA ALA A 18 -31.49 38.06 -7.82
C ALA A 18 -31.28 36.64 -8.37
N ILE A 19 -31.71 36.38 -9.61
CA ILE A 19 -31.44 35.10 -10.30
C ILE A 19 -29.94 34.94 -10.57
N ALA A 20 -29.26 36.00 -11.06
CA ALA A 20 -27.83 35.96 -11.30
C ALA A 20 -27.03 35.68 -10.01
N ALA A 21 -27.38 36.35 -8.91
CA ALA A 21 -26.77 36.12 -7.60
C ALA A 21 -27.04 34.71 -7.06
N ALA A 22 -28.25 34.18 -7.22
CA ALA A 22 -28.57 32.82 -6.81
C ALA A 22 -27.78 31.78 -7.63
N LEU A 23 -27.62 32.00 -8.94
CA LEU A 23 -26.82 31.14 -9.81
C LEU A 23 -25.33 31.18 -9.46
N THR A 24 -24.77 32.36 -9.19
CA THR A 24 -23.35 32.47 -8.79
C THR A 24 -23.11 31.85 -7.43
N VAL A 25 -23.99 32.07 -6.45
CA VAL A 25 -23.89 31.42 -5.13
C VAL A 25 -24.02 29.91 -5.25
N THR A 26 -24.95 29.41 -6.06
CA THR A 26 -25.08 27.96 -6.30
C THR A 26 -23.82 27.40 -6.95
N PHE A 27 -23.26 28.08 -7.96
CA PHE A 27 -22.04 27.66 -8.62
C PHE A 27 -20.83 27.63 -7.67
N VAL A 28 -20.67 28.66 -6.83
CA VAL A 28 -19.59 28.74 -5.83
C VAL A 28 -19.74 27.66 -4.75
N LEU A 29 -20.96 27.30 -4.35
CA LEU A 29 -21.20 26.23 -3.38
C LEU A 29 -21.06 24.83 -3.98
N MET A 30 -21.35 24.67 -5.28
CA MET A 30 -21.20 23.39 -5.99
C MET A 30 -19.77 23.13 -6.46
N MET A 31 -18.93 24.17 -6.61
CA MET A 31 -17.52 24.04 -7.01
C MET A 31 -16.69 23.13 -6.10
N PRO A 32 -16.73 23.25 -4.76
CA PRO A 32 -16.04 22.33 -3.86
C PRO A 32 -16.55 20.89 -3.99
N LEU A 33 -17.85 20.70 -4.17
CA LEU A 33 -18.45 19.37 -4.33
C LEU A 33 -18.01 18.72 -5.65
N LEU A 34 -17.97 19.49 -6.74
CA LEU A 34 -17.44 19.02 -8.03
C LEU A 34 -15.92 18.76 -7.96
N ALA A 35 -15.18 19.55 -7.19
CA ALA A 35 -13.76 19.30 -6.95
C ALA A 35 -13.57 17.98 -6.19
N ILE A 36 -14.37 17.71 -5.15
CA ILE A 36 -14.36 16.46 -4.40
C ILE A 36 -14.78 15.27 -5.28
N LEU A 37 -15.81 15.42 -6.11
CA LEU A 37 -16.24 14.38 -7.06
C LEU A 37 -15.24 14.16 -8.20
N SER A 38 -14.39 15.14 -8.48
CA SER A 38 -13.27 15.05 -9.43
C SER A 38 -12.00 14.47 -8.81
N LEU A 39 -11.97 14.26 -7.49
CA LEU A 39 -10.89 13.54 -6.84
C LEU A 39 -10.97 12.07 -7.27
N GLY A 40 -9.91 11.59 -7.92
CA GLY A 40 -9.78 10.18 -8.28
C GLY A 40 -9.70 9.26 -7.06
N GLU A 41 -9.65 7.97 -7.30
CA GLU A 41 -9.59 6.93 -6.26
C GLU A 41 -8.44 7.16 -5.27
N ASP A 42 -7.32 7.71 -5.73
CA ASP A 42 -6.13 8.01 -4.91
C ASP A 42 -6.41 9.02 -3.80
N ALA A 43 -7.18 10.06 -4.10
CA ALA A 43 -7.52 11.10 -3.13
C ALA A 43 -8.62 10.62 -2.18
N MET A 44 -9.53 9.75 -2.63
CA MET A 44 -10.49 9.07 -1.76
C MET A 44 -9.81 8.09 -0.81
N SER A 45 -8.79 7.36 -1.29
CA SER A 45 -7.95 6.45 -0.50
C SER A 45 -7.16 7.20 0.58
N PHE A 46 -6.56 8.35 0.21
CA PHE A 46 -5.92 9.25 1.16
C PHE A 46 -6.89 9.78 2.22
N LEU A 47 -8.09 10.21 1.82
CA LEU A 47 -9.13 10.70 2.74
C LEU A 47 -9.75 9.58 3.61
N ALA A 48 -9.77 8.35 3.11
CA ALA A 48 -10.23 7.16 3.83
C ALA A 48 -9.18 6.59 4.79
N GLY A 49 -7.94 7.12 4.79
CA GLY A 49 -6.84 6.61 5.61
C GLY A 49 -6.33 5.22 5.21
N SER A 50 -6.75 4.71 4.05
CA SER A 50 -6.42 3.38 3.56
C SER A 50 -5.28 3.44 2.54
N ALA A 51 -4.08 3.85 2.95
CA ALA A 51 -2.93 3.76 2.04
C ALA A 51 -2.78 2.32 1.55
N SER A 52 -2.93 2.13 0.24
CA SER A 52 -2.81 0.83 -0.41
C SER A 52 -1.34 0.57 -0.74
N ALA A 53 -0.91 -0.70 -0.69
CA ALA A 53 0.39 -1.14 -1.21
C ALA A 53 0.68 -0.56 -2.59
N GLN A 54 -0.34 -0.57 -3.46
CA GLN A 54 -0.31 -0.01 -4.80
C GLN A 54 0.07 1.48 -4.81
N SER A 55 -0.54 2.31 -3.96
CA SER A 55 -0.20 3.74 -3.90
C SER A 55 1.25 3.98 -3.46
N ALA A 56 1.77 3.15 -2.57
CA ALA A 56 3.16 3.26 -2.12
C ALA A 56 4.15 2.78 -3.18
N GLU A 57 3.83 1.73 -3.93
CA GLU A 57 4.63 1.24 -5.06
C GLU A 57 4.66 2.24 -6.22
N GLU A 58 3.56 2.95 -6.47
CA GLU A 58 3.47 3.98 -7.52
C GLU A 58 4.15 5.30 -7.14
N GLN A 59 4.00 5.75 -5.89
CA GLN A 59 4.54 7.03 -5.41
C GLN A 59 5.96 6.91 -4.82
N GLY A 60 6.40 5.68 -4.54
CA GLY A 60 7.71 5.38 -3.95
C GLY A 60 7.80 5.71 -2.46
N PHE A 61 6.70 6.01 -1.78
CA PHE A 61 6.67 6.26 -0.33
C PHE A 61 5.41 5.69 0.30
N TYR A 62 5.53 5.11 1.48
CA TYR A 62 4.37 4.78 2.28
C TYR A 62 3.92 6.00 3.11
N MET A 63 2.76 6.56 2.76
CA MET A 63 2.15 7.73 3.42
C MET A 63 0.91 7.35 4.26
N GLY A 64 0.75 6.07 4.56
CA GLY A 64 -0.37 5.55 5.33
C GLY A 64 -0.27 5.76 6.83
N ALA A 65 -1.36 5.45 7.52
CA ALA A 65 -1.36 5.29 8.98
C ALA A 65 -0.42 4.15 9.39
N ALA A 66 -0.04 4.13 10.68
CA ALA A 66 0.71 3.00 11.23
C ALA A 66 -0.07 1.70 11.02
N VAL A 67 0.62 0.66 10.56
CA VAL A 67 0.03 -0.65 10.29
C VAL A 67 -0.30 -1.29 11.65
N PRO A 68 -1.57 -1.63 11.91
CA PRO A 68 -1.97 -2.17 13.20
C PRO A 68 -1.22 -3.48 13.51
N GLY A 69 -0.60 -3.53 14.69
CA GLY A 69 0.11 -4.72 15.16
C GLY A 69 1.54 -4.87 14.63
N ASP A 70 1.99 -4.01 13.72
CA ASP A 70 3.39 -4.00 13.29
C ASP A 70 4.28 -3.38 14.37
N THR A 71 5.26 -4.13 14.86
CA THR A 71 6.26 -3.63 15.82
C THR A 71 7.66 -3.48 15.22
N TYR A 72 7.82 -3.76 13.92
CA TYR A 72 9.06 -3.46 13.22
C TYR A 72 9.21 -1.95 13.03
N ALA A 73 10.44 -1.49 12.83
CA ALA A 73 10.73 -0.06 12.75
C ALA A 73 10.20 0.51 11.42
N TRP A 74 9.28 1.47 11.52
CA TRP A 74 8.70 2.17 10.35
C TRP A 74 9.79 2.68 9.40
N GLY A 75 9.53 2.58 8.09
CA GLY A 75 10.45 3.03 7.05
C GLY A 75 11.53 2.01 6.67
N ASN A 76 11.54 0.82 7.29
CA ASN A 76 12.48 -0.27 7.00
C ASN A 76 11.83 -1.42 6.20
N CYS A 77 12.69 -2.28 5.63
CA CYS A 77 12.30 -3.46 4.86
C CYS A 77 11.40 -4.43 5.63
N THR A 78 11.68 -4.65 6.92
CA THR A 78 10.92 -5.52 7.82
C THR A 78 9.49 -5.04 8.04
N TYR A 79 9.31 -3.74 8.33
CA TYR A 79 7.99 -3.10 8.48
C TYR A 79 7.16 -3.23 7.20
N TRP A 80 7.76 -2.92 6.05
CA TRP A 80 7.05 -3.01 4.78
C TRP A 80 6.63 -4.45 4.45
N THR A 81 7.54 -5.40 4.64
CA THR A 81 7.28 -6.81 4.34
C THR A 81 6.21 -7.40 5.27
N PHE A 82 6.21 -7.02 6.56
CA PHE A 82 5.14 -7.36 7.50
C PHE A 82 3.77 -6.83 7.01
N ALA A 83 3.72 -5.55 6.64
CA ALA A 83 2.49 -4.92 6.16
C ALA A 83 1.94 -5.62 4.91
N MET A 84 2.81 -5.93 3.94
CA MET A 84 2.44 -6.65 2.73
C MET A 84 1.90 -8.05 3.01
N ARG A 85 2.56 -8.80 3.91
CA ARG A 85 2.08 -10.11 4.37
C ARG A 85 0.72 -10.02 5.06
N LEU A 86 0.52 -9.00 5.90
CA LEU A 86 -0.77 -8.75 6.55
C LEU A 86 -1.89 -8.43 5.53
N TRP A 87 -1.63 -7.56 4.57
CA TRP A 87 -2.60 -7.21 3.52
C TRP A 87 -2.88 -8.35 2.55
N ALA A 88 -1.96 -9.31 2.41
CA ALA A 88 -2.14 -10.53 1.66
C ALA A 88 -2.87 -11.64 2.44
N ASP A 89 -3.40 -11.36 3.64
CA ASP A 89 -4.04 -12.32 4.54
C ASP A 89 -3.11 -13.49 4.95
N LYS A 90 -1.81 -13.21 5.05
CA LYS A 90 -0.76 -14.16 5.43
C LYS A 90 0.14 -13.60 6.53
N PRO A 91 -0.42 -13.21 7.70
CA PRO A 91 0.34 -12.53 8.73
C PRO A 91 1.53 -13.36 9.21
N ILE A 92 2.59 -12.65 9.58
CA ILE A 92 3.79 -13.20 10.23
C ILE A 92 3.88 -12.65 11.65
N PRO A 93 4.62 -13.30 12.56
CA PRO A 93 4.85 -12.75 13.88
C PRO A 93 5.77 -11.52 13.83
N THR A 94 5.80 -10.79 14.95
CA THR A 94 6.63 -9.60 15.10
C THR A 94 7.92 -9.84 15.88
N THR A 95 8.28 -11.11 16.09
CA THR A 95 9.36 -11.56 16.99
C THR A 95 10.64 -11.96 16.26
N TRP A 96 10.69 -11.86 14.92
CA TRP A 96 11.83 -12.33 14.14
C TRP A 96 13.02 -11.37 14.09
N GLY A 97 12.86 -10.16 14.64
CA GLY A 97 13.97 -9.20 14.77
C GLY A 97 14.39 -8.55 13.44
N ASN A 98 15.70 -8.51 13.19
CA ASN A 98 16.27 -7.92 11.98
C ASN A 98 16.10 -8.87 10.79
N ALA A 99 16.26 -8.37 9.57
CA ALA A 99 16.04 -9.17 8.37
C ALA A 99 16.95 -10.40 8.28
N ASN A 100 18.21 -10.29 8.72
CA ASN A 100 19.19 -11.39 8.80
C ASN A 100 18.92 -12.44 9.89
N THR A 101 17.76 -12.39 10.55
CA THR A 101 17.35 -13.42 11.51
C THR A 101 15.97 -13.98 11.19
N TRP A 102 15.38 -13.59 10.05
CA TRP A 102 14.00 -13.99 9.70
C TRP A 102 13.93 -15.43 9.24
N ASP A 103 14.89 -15.90 8.47
CA ASP A 103 14.97 -17.28 7.98
C ASP A 103 15.04 -18.28 9.15
N GLU A 104 15.95 -18.11 10.12
CA GLU A 104 16.05 -19.09 11.21
C GLU A 104 14.86 -19.02 12.17
N ASN A 105 14.38 -17.81 12.49
CA ASN A 105 13.21 -17.68 13.36
C ASN A 105 11.92 -18.16 12.68
N ALA A 106 11.80 -18.01 11.36
CA ALA A 106 10.68 -18.55 10.61
C ALA A 106 10.67 -20.08 10.66
N VAL A 107 11.83 -20.74 10.48
CA VAL A 107 11.95 -22.19 10.66
C VAL A 107 11.53 -22.61 12.07
N LEU A 108 11.98 -21.89 13.11
CA LEU A 108 11.61 -22.17 14.50
C LEU A 108 10.09 -22.04 14.75
N ASP A 109 9.43 -21.12 14.04
CA ASP A 109 7.98 -20.92 14.11
C ASP A 109 7.17 -21.84 13.18
N GLY A 110 7.83 -22.74 12.45
CA GLY A 110 7.24 -23.78 11.61
C GLY A 110 6.91 -23.35 10.18
N TYR A 111 7.50 -22.25 9.71
CA TYR A 111 7.42 -21.83 8.31
C TYR A 111 8.36 -22.67 7.43
N VAL A 112 7.98 -22.84 6.16
CA VAL A 112 8.89 -23.42 5.17
C VAL A 112 9.84 -22.34 4.69
N VAL A 113 11.14 -22.65 4.69
CA VAL A 113 12.20 -21.80 4.14
C VAL A 113 12.98 -22.61 3.11
N ASP A 114 13.04 -22.11 1.88
CA ASP A 114 13.77 -22.72 0.76
C ASP A 114 14.25 -21.68 -0.25
N HIS A 115 14.79 -22.11 -1.40
CA HIS A 115 15.25 -21.21 -2.47
C HIS A 115 14.26 -21.14 -3.66
N VAL A 116 12.96 -21.34 -3.40
CA VAL A 116 11.92 -21.35 -4.43
C VAL A 116 10.99 -20.14 -4.26
N PRO A 117 11.02 -19.15 -5.17
CA PRO A 117 10.16 -18.00 -5.07
C PRO A 117 8.70 -18.38 -5.35
N ALA A 118 7.79 -17.89 -4.53
CA ALA A 118 6.36 -17.97 -4.79
C ALA A 118 5.66 -16.64 -4.47
N VAL A 119 4.50 -16.40 -5.09
CA VAL A 119 3.71 -15.18 -4.83
C VAL A 119 3.31 -15.12 -3.36
N ALA A 120 3.42 -13.93 -2.78
CA ALA A 120 3.15 -13.64 -1.38
C ALA A 120 4.10 -14.29 -0.36
N THR A 121 5.27 -14.77 -0.80
CA THR A 121 6.36 -15.18 0.08
C THR A 121 7.28 -14.00 0.42
N ILE A 122 8.20 -14.22 1.36
CA ILE A 122 9.21 -13.23 1.74
C ILE A 122 10.54 -13.66 1.16
N MET A 123 11.14 -12.84 0.31
CA MET A 123 12.56 -12.96 -0.04
C MET A 123 13.39 -12.45 1.14
N GLN A 124 14.40 -13.19 1.57
CA GLN A 124 15.30 -12.86 2.67
C GLN A 124 16.76 -13.05 2.22
N THR A 125 17.65 -12.25 2.79
CA THR A 125 19.10 -12.46 2.72
C THR A 125 19.80 -11.88 3.95
N ASP A 126 20.90 -12.50 4.35
CA ASP A 126 21.82 -12.00 5.38
C ASP A 126 22.80 -10.95 4.86
N ASP A 127 22.75 -10.62 3.56
CA ASP A 127 23.64 -9.62 2.97
C ASP A 127 23.48 -8.25 3.65
N GLY A 128 24.60 -7.74 4.19
CA GLY A 128 24.66 -6.49 4.95
C GLY A 128 24.50 -6.67 6.46
N ASP A 129 24.73 -5.62 7.24
CA ASP A 129 24.81 -5.74 8.71
C ASP A 129 23.50 -6.17 9.39
N LEU A 130 22.35 -5.90 8.75
CA LEU A 130 21.01 -6.21 9.26
C LEU A 130 20.22 -7.17 8.37
N GLY A 131 20.83 -7.64 7.27
CA GLY A 131 20.16 -8.37 6.19
C GLY A 131 19.15 -7.53 5.42
N HIS A 132 18.39 -8.18 4.56
CA HIS A 132 17.30 -7.57 3.80
C HIS A 132 16.12 -8.52 3.59
N VAL A 133 14.90 -7.98 3.66
CA VAL A 133 13.67 -8.71 3.34
C VAL A 133 12.78 -7.94 2.39
N ALA A 134 12.06 -8.66 1.54
CA ALA A 134 11.11 -8.08 0.60
C ALA A 134 9.95 -9.03 0.34
N PHE A 135 8.81 -8.48 -0.08
CA PHE A 135 7.63 -9.27 -0.40
C PHE A 135 7.59 -9.63 -1.88
N VAL A 136 7.41 -10.90 -2.22
CA VAL A 136 7.30 -11.35 -3.61
C VAL A 136 5.89 -11.07 -4.15
N THR A 137 5.78 -10.12 -5.06
CA THR A 137 4.49 -9.67 -5.61
C THR A 137 4.02 -10.53 -6.77
N THR A 138 4.92 -10.93 -7.68
CA THR A 138 4.56 -11.68 -8.89
C THR A 138 5.63 -12.67 -9.30
N ILE A 139 5.19 -13.76 -9.96
CA ILE A 139 6.04 -14.72 -10.68
C ILE A 139 5.54 -14.79 -12.12
N ASN A 140 6.39 -14.51 -13.09
CA ASN A 140 6.08 -14.69 -14.50
C ASN A 140 6.08 -16.18 -14.84
N ALA A 141 4.93 -16.73 -15.21
CA ALA A 141 4.77 -18.18 -15.44
C ALA A 141 5.60 -18.74 -16.61
N GLU A 142 5.91 -17.91 -17.61
CA GLU A 142 6.65 -18.35 -18.81
C GLU A 142 8.17 -18.32 -18.60
N THR A 143 8.67 -17.22 -18.02
CA THR A 143 10.11 -16.99 -17.85
C THR A 143 10.64 -17.42 -16.48
N GLY A 144 9.75 -17.52 -15.48
CA GLY A 144 10.12 -17.73 -14.08
C GLY A 144 10.79 -16.51 -13.42
N GLN A 145 10.78 -15.35 -14.07
CA GLN A 145 11.16 -14.10 -13.41
C GLN A 145 10.24 -13.81 -12.23
N TRP A 146 10.78 -13.21 -11.19
CA TRP A 146 10.06 -12.89 -9.98
C TRP A 146 10.28 -11.43 -9.60
N THR A 147 9.23 -10.80 -9.10
CA THR A 147 9.24 -9.38 -8.72
C THR A 147 8.98 -9.24 -7.24
N ILE A 148 9.73 -8.34 -6.60
CA ILE A 148 9.53 -7.96 -5.21
C ILE A 148 9.02 -6.54 -5.07
N SER A 149 8.41 -6.28 -3.92
CA SER A 149 8.14 -4.97 -3.34
C SER A 149 8.89 -4.86 -2.03
N GLU A 150 9.68 -3.79 -1.86
CA GLU A 150 10.58 -3.60 -0.74
C GLU A 150 10.60 -2.15 -0.27
N MET A 151 11.16 -1.92 0.91
CA MET A 151 11.35 -0.58 1.46
C MET A 151 12.76 -0.43 2.01
N ASN A 152 13.28 0.81 2.02
CA ASN A 152 14.64 1.13 2.48
C ASN A 152 15.78 0.59 1.60
N ALA A 153 15.47 0.27 0.33
CA ALA A 153 16.45 -0.17 -0.65
C ALA A 153 16.07 0.43 -2.02
N PRO A 154 16.29 1.75 -2.22
CA PRO A 154 17.63 2.32 -2.03
C PRO A 154 17.79 3.37 -0.92
N ARG A 155 16.70 3.89 -0.34
CA ARG A 155 16.73 4.97 0.68
C ARG A 155 15.64 4.78 1.72
N PHE A 156 15.85 5.33 2.91
CA PHE A 156 14.90 5.26 4.01
C PHE A 156 13.47 5.67 3.61
N ASN A 157 12.50 4.82 4.00
CA ASN A 157 11.08 4.96 3.70
C ASN A 157 10.70 5.04 2.20
N VAL A 158 11.62 4.72 1.30
CA VAL A 158 11.28 4.60 -0.12
C VAL A 158 10.83 3.18 -0.38
N VAL A 159 9.63 3.04 -0.95
CA VAL A 159 9.13 1.77 -1.51
C VAL A 159 9.62 1.65 -2.94
N SER A 160 10.10 0.48 -3.31
CA SER A 160 10.58 0.20 -4.66
C SER A 160 10.26 -1.23 -5.06
N THR A 161 10.35 -1.49 -6.36
CA THR A 161 10.19 -2.83 -6.93
C THR A 161 11.44 -3.25 -7.69
N ARG A 162 11.75 -4.54 -7.65
CA ARG A 162 12.84 -5.14 -8.44
C ARG A 162 12.36 -6.45 -9.04
N THR A 163 12.77 -6.70 -10.28
CA THR A 163 12.54 -7.97 -10.97
C THR A 163 13.86 -8.69 -11.16
N PHE A 164 13.85 -9.99 -10.90
CA PHE A 164 15.01 -10.85 -10.98
C PHE A 164 14.75 -12.00 -11.95
N ASP A 165 15.82 -12.46 -12.58
CA ASP A 165 15.80 -13.70 -13.35
C ASP A 165 15.55 -14.91 -12.44
N LYS A 166 14.93 -15.96 -13.00
CA LYS A 166 14.66 -17.23 -12.32
C LYS A 166 15.91 -17.79 -11.62
N SER A 167 17.07 -17.70 -12.26
CA SER A 167 18.34 -18.21 -11.73
C SER A 167 18.83 -17.46 -10.50
N SER A 168 18.34 -16.26 -10.25
CA SER A 168 18.76 -15.45 -9.09
C SER A 168 18.18 -15.97 -7.78
N ALA A 169 17.12 -16.79 -7.83
CA ALA A 169 16.46 -17.32 -6.65
C ALA A 169 17.40 -18.11 -5.72
N ILE A 170 18.45 -18.75 -6.26
CA ILE A 170 19.41 -19.53 -5.48
C ILE A 170 20.24 -18.69 -4.48
N TYR A 171 20.23 -17.37 -4.60
CA TYR A 171 20.98 -16.46 -3.73
C TYR A 171 20.15 -15.91 -2.57
N TYR A 172 18.88 -16.29 -2.47
CA TYR A 172 17.95 -15.78 -1.47
C TYR A 172 17.18 -16.91 -0.83
N ASP A 173 16.82 -16.72 0.43
CA ASP A 173 15.84 -17.56 1.11
C ASP A 173 14.44 -17.02 0.83
N PHE A 174 13.49 -17.94 0.71
CA PHE A 174 12.07 -17.66 0.55
C PHE A 174 11.32 -18.26 1.72
N ILE A 175 10.75 -17.39 2.55
CA ILE A 175 9.92 -17.77 3.68
C ILE A 175 8.47 -17.85 3.19
N HIS A 176 7.92 -19.06 3.21
CA HIS A 176 6.58 -19.37 2.72
C HIS A 176 5.55 -19.24 3.85
N ASP A 177 4.49 -20.04 3.82
CA ASP A 177 3.58 -20.19 4.95
C ASP A 177 4.00 -21.37 5.84
N LYS A 178 3.33 -21.50 6.99
CA LYS A 178 3.48 -22.69 7.82
C LYS A 178 3.00 -23.91 7.04
N MET A 179 3.64 -25.05 7.29
CA MET A 179 3.06 -26.32 6.84
C MET A 179 1.72 -26.50 7.56
N GLU A 180 0.62 -26.54 6.80
CA GLU A 180 -0.66 -26.95 7.37
C GLU A 180 -0.49 -28.36 7.97
N PRO A 181 -1.00 -28.61 9.19
CA PRO A 181 -1.00 -29.95 9.74
C PRO A 181 -1.75 -30.85 8.74
N THR A 182 -1.07 -31.90 8.29
CA THR A 182 -1.64 -32.88 7.36
C THR A 182 -2.92 -33.45 8.00
N PRO A 183 -4.06 -33.49 7.29
CA PRO A 183 -5.32 -34.02 7.84
C PRO A 183 -5.20 -35.45 8.38
#